data_AF-A0A2C9LS92-F1
#
_entry.id   AF-A0A2C9LS92-F1
#
_cell.length_a   1.000
_cell.length_b   1.000
_cell.length_c   1.000
_cell.angle_alpha   90.00
_cell.angle_beta   90.00
_cell.angle_gamma   90.00
#
_symmetry.space_group_name_H-M   'P 1'
#
loop_
_entity.id
_entity.type
_entity.pdbx_description
1 polymer ?
#
loop_
_entity_poly.entity_id
_entity_poly.type
_entity_poly.pdbx_seq_one_letter_code
_entity_poly.pdbx_strand_id
1 'polypeptide(L)'
;MEKKELGHGHSHGFDENHNDRITLAWMVMSGDVIHNFVDGLSIGAAFTEDITLGINISLAIICEELPHELADIAILLHSGLSIKKSLLVNFLSACVCYVGLIIGVILGSNIAAASKWIFAIAGGLFLYVPLVDM
;
A
#
# COMPACT_ATOMS: atom_id res chain seq x y z
N MET A 1 -12.73 -53.12 -31.30
CA MET A 1 -11.63 -52.45 -30.58
C MET A 1 -11.76 -50.96 -30.84
N GLU A 2 -12.51 -50.26 -29.99
CA GLU A 2 -12.73 -48.82 -30.10
C GLU A 2 -11.82 -48.13 -29.08
N LYS A 3 -10.83 -47.36 -29.56
CA LYS A 3 -9.99 -46.52 -28.71
C LYS A 3 -10.81 -45.28 -28.36
N LYS A 4 -11.24 -45.19 -27.10
CA LYS A 4 -11.77 -43.95 -26.53
C LYS A 4 -10.58 -43.16 -26.00
N GLU A 5 -10.16 -42.15 -26.76
CA GLU A 5 -9.12 -41.22 -26.31
C GLU A 5 -9.62 -40.44 -25.09
N LEU A 6 -8.96 -40.63 -23.95
CA LEU A 6 -9.18 -39.83 -22.76
C LEU A 6 -8.55 -38.45 -22.98
N GLY A 7 -9.40 -37.44 -23.11
CA GLY A 7 -8.99 -36.04 -23.14
C GLY A 7 -8.21 -35.66 -21.90
N HIS A 8 -7.03 -35.08 -22.10
CA HIS A 8 -6.24 -34.44 -21.05
C HIS A 8 -6.71 -32.98 -20.93
N GLY A 9 -7.71 -32.75 -20.09
CA GLY A 9 -8.07 -31.41 -19.64
C GLY A 9 -7.19 -31.01 -18.46
N HIS A 10 -6.12 -30.26 -18.70
CA HIS A 10 -5.38 -29.60 -17.63
C HIS A 10 -6.17 -28.36 -17.19
N SER A 11 -7.09 -28.54 -16.25
CA SER A 11 -7.65 -27.43 -15.49
C SER A 11 -6.59 -26.99 -14.48
N HIS A 12 -5.89 -25.90 -14.77
CA HIS A 12 -5.17 -25.15 -13.74
C HIS A 12 -6.20 -24.45 -12.85
N GLY A 13 -6.88 -25.23 -12.01
CA GLY A 13 -7.52 -24.69 -10.84
C GLY A 13 -6.41 -24.22 -9.92
N PHE A 14 -6.26 -22.90 -9.78
CA PHE A 14 -5.56 -22.31 -8.65
C PHE A 14 -6.36 -22.68 -7.40
N ASP A 15 -6.13 -23.88 -6.88
CA ASP A 15 -6.62 -24.31 -5.58
C ASP A 15 -5.72 -23.66 -4.53
N GLU A 16 -5.81 -22.32 -4.41
CA GLU A 16 -5.09 -21.60 -3.36
C GLU A 16 -5.65 -22.04 -2.01
N ASN A 17 -4.77 -22.62 -1.18
CA ASN A 17 -5.14 -23.03 0.15
C ASN A 17 -5.68 -21.82 0.93
N HIS A 18 -6.65 -22.06 1.82
CA HIS A 18 -7.21 -21.03 2.69
C HIS A 18 -6.11 -20.24 3.44
N ASN A 19 -5.02 -20.90 3.81
CA ASN A 19 -3.88 -20.29 4.49
C ASN A 19 -3.10 -19.30 3.60
N ASP A 20 -3.02 -19.56 2.29
CA ASP A 20 -2.27 -18.71 1.36
C ASP A 20 -2.98 -17.36 1.20
N ARG A 21 -4.31 -17.41 1.03
CA ARG A 21 -5.18 -16.22 0.94
C ARG A 21 -5.14 -15.35 2.21
N ILE A 22 -5.12 -15.98 3.40
CA ILE A 22 -4.98 -15.25 4.66
C ILE A 22 -3.59 -14.62 4.77
N THR A 23 -2.55 -15.34 4.35
CA THR A 23 -1.17 -14.83 4.37
C THR A 23 -1.02 -13.62 3.45
N LEU A 24 -1.58 -13.69 2.24
CA LEU A 24 -1.61 -12.58 1.29
C LEU A 24 -2.34 -11.36 1.88
N ALA A 25 -3.53 -11.55 2.48
CA ALA A 25 -4.27 -10.46 3.12
C ALA A 25 -3.47 -9.79 4.23
N TRP A 26 -2.75 -10.55 5.06
CA TRP A 26 -1.89 -9.99 6.11
C TRP A 26 -0.68 -9.24 5.55
N MET A 27 -0.08 -9.76 4.48
CA MET A 27 1.05 -9.12 3.82
C MET A 27 0.65 -7.77 3.24
N VAL A 28 -0.45 -7.73 2.50
CA VAL A 28 -1.01 -6.49 1.92
C VAL A 28 -1.32 -5.48 3.03
N MET A 29 -2.06 -5.88 4.06
CA MET A 29 -2.38 -4.97 5.16
C MET A 29 -1.16 -4.42 5.90
N SER A 30 -0.11 -5.23 6.05
CA SER A 30 1.11 -4.78 6.72
C SER A 30 1.91 -3.81 5.84
N GLY A 31 1.94 -4.06 4.53
CA GLY A 31 2.57 -3.17 3.56
C GLY A 31 1.85 -1.83 3.50
N ASP A 32 0.53 -1.85 3.40
CA ASP A 32 -0.32 -0.67 3.33
C ASP A 32 -0.17 0.25 4.56
N VAL A 33 -0.10 -0.32 5.77
CA VAL A 33 0.16 0.46 7.00
C VAL A 33 1.50 1.20 6.94
N ILE A 34 2.54 0.56 6.42
CA ILE A 34 3.88 1.16 6.30
C ILE A 34 3.88 2.22 5.19
N HIS A 35 3.21 1.95 4.08
CA HIS A 35 3.06 2.88 2.97
C HIS A 35 2.39 4.18 3.43
N ASN A 36 1.19 4.06 3.99
CA ASN A 36 0.42 5.17 4.53
C ASN A 36 1.21 5.97 5.59
N PHE A 37 1.99 5.29 6.44
CA PHE A 37 2.86 5.97 7.40
C PHE A 37 3.92 6.84 6.72
N VAL A 38 4.61 6.30 5.72
CA VAL A 38 5.67 7.00 4.98
C VAL A 38 5.11 8.15 4.15
N ASP A 39 3.92 8.01 3.61
CA ASP A 39 3.20 9.08 2.92
C ASP A 39 2.91 10.25 3.84
N GLY A 40 2.33 9.95 5.01
CA GLY A 40 2.10 10.95 6.04
C GLY A 40 3.40 11.65 6.43
N LEU A 41 4.46 10.88 6.69
CA LEU A 41 5.78 11.39 7.04
C LEU A 41 6.32 12.36 5.98
N SER A 42 6.17 11.99 4.70
CA SER A 42 6.57 12.80 3.55
C SER A 42 5.78 14.10 3.45
N ILE A 43 4.45 14.05 3.59
CA ILE A 43 3.59 15.24 3.58
C ILE A 43 3.98 16.17 4.73
N GLY A 44 4.14 15.63 5.94
CA GLY A 44 4.52 16.40 7.12
C GLY A 44 5.87 17.12 6.94
N ALA A 45 6.89 16.40 6.47
CA ALA A 45 8.20 16.99 6.19
C ALA A 45 8.13 18.04 5.06
N ALA A 46 7.38 17.78 4.00
CA ALA A 46 7.22 18.69 2.86
C ALA A 46 6.64 20.04 3.27
N PHE A 47 5.58 20.05 4.09
CA PHE A 47 4.98 21.29 4.59
C PHE A 47 5.90 22.08 5.54
N THR A 48 6.90 21.44 6.16
CA THR A 48 7.91 22.17 6.96
C THR A 48 8.98 22.84 6.11
N GLU A 49 9.24 22.34 4.90
CA GLU A 49 10.21 22.93 3.98
C GLU A 49 9.60 24.09 3.18
N ASP A 50 8.45 23.84 2.53
CA ASP A 50 7.74 24.84 1.73
C ASP A 50 6.27 24.46 1.50
N ILE A 51 5.38 25.45 1.45
CA ILE A 51 3.94 25.22 1.25
C ILE A 51 3.66 24.64 -0.14
N THR A 52 4.34 25.13 -1.17
CA THR A 52 4.16 24.65 -2.56
C THR A 52 4.63 23.20 -2.68
N LEU A 53 5.77 22.87 -2.05
CA LEU A 53 6.27 21.50 -1.99
C LEU A 53 5.29 20.57 -1.25
N GLY A 54 4.76 21.01 -0.10
CA GLY A 54 3.75 20.27 0.65
C GLY A 54 2.48 19.98 -0.16
N ILE A 55 1.97 20.97 -0.89
CA ILE A 55 0.81 20.79 -1.78
C ILE A 55 1.12 19.79 -2.90
N ASN A 56 2.28 19.92 -3.54
CA ASN A 56 2.68 19.04 -4.65
C ASN A 56 2.83 17.58 -4.20
N ILE A 57 3.50 17.34 -3.08
CA ILE A 57 3.69 15.98 -2.53
C ILE A 57 2.35 15.39 -2.09
N SER A 58 1.49 16.18 -1.44
CA SER A 58 0.15 15.71 -1.05
C SER A 58 -0.69 15.32 -2.27
N LEU A 59 -0.62 16.09 -3.35
CA LEU A 59 -1.36 15.78 -4.58
C LEU A 59 -0.81 14.51 -5.26
N ALA A 60 0.50 14.34 -5.30
CA ALA A 60 1.13 13.14 -5.85
C ALA A 60 0.69 11.88 -5.09
N ILE A 61 0.74 11.93 -3.76
CA ILE A 61 0.31 10.83 -2.88
C ILE A 61 -1.17 10.53 -3.08
N ILE A 62 -2.05 11.55 -3.11
CA ILE A 62 -3.49 11.32 -3.39
C ILE A 62 -3.70 10.61 -4.74
N CYS A 63 -2.88 10.93 -5.75
CA CYS A 63 -3.00 10.32 -7.07
C CYS A 63 -2.58 8.85 -7.10
N GLU A 64 -1.65 8.41 -6.25
CA GLU A 64 -1.18 7.01 -6.20
C GLU A 64 -1.93 6.17 -5.15
N GLU A 65 -2.39 6.78 -4.07
CA GLU A 65 -3.16 6.10 -3.03
C GLU A 65 -4.55 5.67 -3.51
N LEU A 66 -5.22 6.48 -4.33
CA LEU A 66 -6.56 6.11 -4.84
C LEU A 66 -6.58 4.78 -5.61
N PRO A 67 -5.67 4.51 -6.57
CA PRO A 67 -5.58 3.20 -7.21
C PRO A 67 -5.03 2.11 -6.27
N HIS A 68 -4.09 2.43 -5.38
CA HIS A 68 -3.50 1.48 -4.43
C HIS A 68 -4.57 0.90 -3.49
N GLU A 69 -5.34 1.78 -2.83
CA GLU A 69 -6.39 1.40 -1.88
C GLU A 69 -7.51 0.58 -2.54
N LEU A 70 -7.82 0.85 -3.82
CA LEU A 70 -8.77 0.04 -4.58
C LEU A 70 -8.24 -1.38 -4.87
N ALA A 71 -6.94 -1.52 -5.08
CA ALA A 71 -6.29 -2.83 -5.26
C ALA A 71 -6.30 -3.63 -3.95
N ASP A 72 -6.00 -2.99 -2.82
CA ASP A 72 -6.00 -3.62 -1.50
C ASP A 72 -7.39 -4.12 -1.11
N ILE A 73 -8.43 -3.31 -1.33
CA ILE A 73 -9.83 -3.76 -1.15
C ILE A 73 -10.12 -4.98 -2.04
N ALA A 74 -9.65 -5.02 -3.29
CA ALA A 74 -9.85 -6.14 -4.18
C ALA A 74 -9.16 -7.42 -3.68
N ILE A 75 -7.94 -7.33 -3.16
CA ILE A 75 -7.20 -8.47 -2.59
C ILE A 75 -7.87 -8.95 -1.30
N LEU A 76 -8.29 -8.05 -0.41
CA LEU A 76 -9.01 -8.41 0.81
C LEU A 76 -10.33 -9.13 0.50
N LEU A 77 -11.08 -8.66 -0.51
CA LEU A 77 -12.27 -9.35 -0.99
C LEU A 77 -11.95 -10.76 -1.53
N HIS A 78 -10.86 -10.89 -2.28
CA HIS A 78 -10.38 -12.19 -2.79
C HIS A 78 -10.00 -13.15 -1.67
N SER A 79 -9.47 -12.63 -0.55
CA SER A 79 -9.12 -13.42 0.63
C SER A 79 -10.35 -13.94 1.43
N GLY A 80 -11.55 -13.48 1.08
CA GLY A 80 -12.82 -13.91 1.69
C GLY A 80 -13.38 -12.95 2.74
N LEU A 81 -12.82 -11.74 2.88
CA LEU A 81 -13.44 -10.69 3.69
C LEU A 81 -14.69 -10.13 3.00
N SER A 82 -15.65 -9.65 3.80
CA SER A 82 -16.82 -8.94 3.27
C SER A 82 -16.46 -7.50 2.93
N ILE A 83 -17.15 -6.90 1.96
CA ILE A 83 -16.93 -5.50 1.50
C ILE A 83 -16.82 -4.51 2.67
N LYS A 84 -17.73 -4.59 3.64
CA LYS A 84 -17.71 -3.69 4.80
C LYS A 84 -16.46 -3.84 5.65
N LYS A 85 -15.96 -5.07 5.82
CA LYS A 85 -14.73 -5.34 6.58
C LYS A 85 -13.51 -4.89 5.82
N SER A 86 -13.42 -5.21 4.52
CA SER A 86 -12.31 -4.77 3.66
C SER A 86 -12.18 -3.25 3.68
N LEU A 87 -13.28 -2.52 3.45
CA LEU A 87 -13.30 -1.06 3.52
C LEU A 87 -12.88 -0.51 4.88
N LEU A 88 -13.36 -1.11 5.98
CA LEU A 88 -13.03 -0.63 7.32
C LEU A 88 -11.55 -0.83 7.64
N VAL A 89 -11.00 -2.00 7.32
CA VAL A 89 -9.61 -2.35 7.64
C VAL A 89 -8.65 -1.50 6.81
N ASN A 90 -8.95 -1.32 5.52
CA ASN A 90 -8.23 -0.43 4.60
C ASN A 90 -8.26 1.03 5.10
N PHE A 91 -9.43 1.55 5.46
CA PHE A 91 -9.57 2.90 6.01
C PHE A 91 -8.80 3.09 7.33
N LEU A 92 -8.77 2.08 8.20
CA LEU A 92 -8.00 2.14 9.45
C LEU A 92 -6.49 2.17 9.18
N SER A 93 -6.03 1.50 8.13
CA SER A 93 -4.65 1.56 7.67
C SER A 93 -4.30 2.96 7.15
N ALA A 94 -5.15 3.55 6.31
CA ALA A 94 -5.01 4.95 5.87
C ALA A 94 -4.93 5.96 7.02
N CYS A 95 -5.61 5.72 8.15
CA CYS A 95 -5.52 6.61 9.31
C CYS A 95 -4.10 6.72 9.88
N VAL A 96 -3.22 5.74 9.64
CA VAL A 96 -1.82 5.77 10.06
C VAL A 96 -1.05 6.91 9.38
N CYS A 97 -1.50 7.37 8.21
CA CYS A 97 -0.96 8.55 7.54
C CYS A 97 -0.96 9.80 8.43
N TYR A 98 -1.99 10.01 9.25
CA TYR A 98 -2.00 11.14 10.19
C TYR A 98 -0.91 11.05 11.26
N VAL A 99 -0.56 9.83 11.69
CA VAL A 99 0.54 9.62 12.65
C VAL A 99 1.87 9.94 11.97
N GLY A 100 2.08 9.46 10.74
CA GLY A 100 3.22 9.81 9.91
C GLY A 100 3.36 11.31 9.75
N LEU A 101 2.26 12.01 9.43
CA LEU A 101 2.20 13.45 9.24
C LEU A 101 2.64 14.22 10.48
N ILE A 102 2.10 13.89 11.65
CA ILE A 102 2.49 14.54 12.92
C ILE A 102 4.00 14.35 13.16
N ILE A 103 4.49 13.12 12.98
CA ILE A 103 5.91 12.81 13.16
C ILE A 103 6.76 13.56 12.13
N GLY A 104 6.33 13.64 10.88
CA GLY A 104 7.01 14.33 9.79
C GLY A 104 7.17 15.82 10.06
N VAL A 105 6.11 16.47 10.56
CA VAL A 105 6.16 17.87 10.99
C VAL A 105 7.13 18.06 12.16
N ILE A 106 7.09 17.17 13.16
CA ILE A 106 7.99 17.25 14.32
C ILE A 106 9.44 17.09 13.87
N LEU A 107 9.78 16.08 13.07
CA LEU A 107 11.14 15.87 12.61
C LEU A 107 11.62 16.98 11.67
N GLY A 108 10.80 17.38 10.69
CA GLY A 108 11.16 18.40 9.71
C GLY A 108 11.41 19.78 10.35
N SER A 109 10.63 20.13 11.39
CA SER A 109 10.82 21.40 12.11
C SER A 109 12.01 21.42 13.07
N ASN A 110 12.42 20.27 13.61
CA ASN A 110 13.46 20.20 14.65
C ASN A 110 14.83 19.73 14.14
N ILE A 111 14.89 19.08 12.98
CA ILE A 111 16.11 18.46 12.45
C ILE A 111 16.31 18.89 10.99
N ALA A 112 17.29 19.77 10.75
CA ALA A 112 17.56 20.35 9.42
C ALA A 112 17.85 19.32 8.30
N ALA A 113 18.24 18.09 8.65
CA ALA A 113 18.49 17.01 7.69
C ALA A 113 17.35 15.99 7.59
N ALA A 114 16.32 16.05 8.44
CA ALA A 114 15.29 15.03 8.50
C ALA A 114 14.48 14.94 7.21
N SER A 115 14.05 16.08 6.65
CA SER A 115 13.28 16.13 5.40
C SER A 115 14.01 15.41 4.25
N LYS A 116 15.35 15.57 4.16
CA LYS A 116 16.17 14.89 3.14
C LYS A 116 16.14 13.37 3.30
N TRP A 117 16.28 12.86 4.51
CA TRP A 117 16.24 11.43 4.77
C TRP A 117 14.83 10.85 4.60
N ILE A 118 13.80 11.58 5.02
CA ILE A 118 12.39 11.22 4.83
C ILE A 118 12.10 11.07 3.33
N PHE A 119 12.45 12.07 2.51
CA PHE A 119 12.24 12.01 1.06
C PHE A 119 13.09 10.92 0.38
N ALA A 120 14.29 10.64 0.87
CA ALA A 120 15.10 9.55 0.34
C ALA A 120 14.47 8.18 0.62
N ILE A 121 13.91 7.99 1.82
CA ILE A 121 13.18 6.77 2.19
C ILE A 121 11.89 6.65 1.37
N ALA A 122 11.10 7.71 1.31
CA ALA A 122 9.83 7.72 0.57
C ALA A 122 10.04 7.51 -0.93
N GLY A 123 10.98 8.23 -1.55
CA GLY A 123 11.36 8.00 -2.94
C GLY A 123 11.88 6.59 -3.20
N GLY A 124 12.60 5.99 -2.23
CA GLY A 124 13.01 4.59 -2.29
C GLY A 124 11.84 3.62 -2.25
N LEU A 125 10.85 3.86 -1.39
CA LEU A 125 9.63 3.05 -1.28
C LEU A 125 8.80 3.14 -2.57
N PHE A 126 8.60 4.35 -3.10
CA PHE A 126 7.88 4.59 -4.36
C PHE A 126 8.55 3.97 -5.58
N LEU A 127 9.87 3.78 -5.57
CA LEU A 127 10.56 3.04 -6.62
C LEU A 127 10.48 1.52 -6.40
N TYR A 128 10.49 1.08 -5.14
CA TYR A 128 10.49 -0.34 -4.79
C TYR A 128 9.16 -1.02 -5.07
N VAL A 129 8.04 -0.40 -4.66
CA VAL A 129 6.68 -0.94 -4.83
C VAL A 129 6.40 -1.31 -6.29
N PRO A 130 6.51 -0.41 -7.28
CA PRO A 130 6.28 -0.76 -8.68
C PRO A 130 7.36 -1.67 -9.29
N LEU A 131 8.54 -1.83 -8.67
CA LEU A 131 9.59 -2.70 -9.20
C LEU A 131 9.40 -4.16 -8.76
N VAL A 132 8.88 -4.39 -7.57
CA VAL A 132 8.70 -5.72 -6.99
C VAL A 132 7.26 -6.23 -7.16
N ASP A 133 6.30 -5.32 -7.26
CA ASP A 133 4.87 -5.63 -7.32
C ASP A 133 4.27 -5.58 -8.75
N MET A 134 5.07 -5.24 -9.78
CA MET A 134 4.69 -5.32 -11.21
C MET A 134 5.31 -6.51 -11.95
#